data_AF-A0AAE7E524-F1
#
_entry.id   AF-A0AAE7E524-F1
#
_cell.length_a   1.000
_cell.length_b   1.000
_cell.length_c   1.000
_cell.angle_alpha   90.00
_cell.angle_beta   90.00
_cell.angle_gamma   90.00
#
_symmetry.space_group_name_H-M   'P 1'
#
loop_
_entity.id
_entity.type
_entity.pdbx_description
1 polymer ?
#
loop_
_entity_poly.entity_id
_entity_poly.type
_entity_poly.pdbx_seq_one_letter_code
_entity_poly.pdbx_strand_id
1 'polypeptide(L)'
;MKNYLEETEIIDFKNEEVFNLAFELSKDCKTDEEIAKNCFTYVRDNINHSGDFKDEITTCKASDVLKYKTGWCYAKSHLLAALLRANGIPAGFCYQRLSCSEYKKDIYCLHGLNAIYLKNYGWYKIDARGNKEGVNAQFNPPFEELAFKLEKDEFDLPNIYSKPLDVVIEALKKNKTYDEMINIFPNVSHFIGKAKTFDALRLSQITNELTSYIFEKEVPKWFEDELLEESFKERILSDEYEYFIYVIENKIVGFITIKNKNHLFHLFVDEKYHKKGIAKKLWQYINEHFDVSNMSVNASLFSIKTYESFGFKISGEQSEYLGLNYQPMSYKC
;
A
#
# COMPACT_ATOMS: atom_id res chain seq x y z
N MET A 1 -5.07 -6.60 16.29
CA MET A 1 -5.44 -5.33 16.97
C MET A 1 -4.46 -4.92 18.06
N LYS A 2 -4.06 -5.78 19.00
CA LYS A 2 -3.13 -5.43 20.11
C LYS A 2 -1.89 -4.63 19.68
N ASN A 3 -1.17 -5.09 18.65
CA ASN A 3 0.03 -4.41 18.14
C ASN A 3 -0.20 -2.96 17.68
N TYR A 4 -1.43 -2.58 17.31
CA TYR A 4 -1.81 -1.23 16.88
C TYR A 4 -2.15 -0.29 18.03
N LEU A 5 -2.08 -0.78 19.28
CA LEU A 5 -2.26 -0.02 20.52
C LEU A 5 -0.96 0.04 21.34
N GLU A 6 0.09 -0.65 20.90
CA GLU A 6 1.33 -0.79 21.65
C GLU A 6 2.19 0.48 21.58
N GLU A 7 2.81 0.79 22.71
CA GLU A 7 3.88 1.78 22.81
C GLU A 7 5.16 1.22 22.21
N THR A 8 5.98 2.10 21.63
CA THR A 8 7.31 1.76 21.14
C THR A 8 8.28 2.90 21.44
N GLU A 9 9.56 2.72 21.11
CA GLU A 9 10.57 3.78 21.25
C GLU A 9 10.26 5.04 20.41
N ILE A 10 9.53 4.88 19.30
CA ILE A 10 9.18 5.99 18.38
C ILE A 10 7.78 6.52 18.69
N ILE A 11 6.86 5.63 19.08
CA ILE A 11 5.47 5.94 19.43
C ILE A 11 5.38 5.93 20.95
N ASP A 12 6.09 6.85 21.58
CA ASP A 12 6.37 6.92 23.02
C ASP A 12 5.27 7.67 23.78
N PHE A 13 4.03 7.19 23.65
CA PHE A 13 2.86 7.93 24.14
C PHE A 13 2.73 7.98 25.67
N LYS A 14 3.53 7.23 26.45
CA LYS A 14 3.61 7.42 27.91
C LYS A 14 4.55 8.55 28.31
N ASN A 15 5.25 9.17 27.35
CA ASN A 15 5.89 10.46 27.60
C ASN A 15 4.84 11.45 28.14
N GLU A 16 5.20 12.17 29.21
CA GLU A 16 4.27 13.02 29.96
C GLU A 16 3.59 14.07 29.07
N GLU A 17 4.32 14.74 28.17
CA GLU A 17 3.75 15.78 27.30
C GLU A 17 2.77 15.18 26.27
N VAL A 18 3.11 14.03 25.70
CA VAL A 18 2.27 13.34 24.72
C VAL A 18 1.01 12.79 25.39
N PHE A 19 1.14 12.17 26.56
CA PHE A 19 0.02 11.64 27.33
C PHE A 19 -0.94 12.77 27.75
N ASN A 20 -0.40 13.87 28.29
CA ASN A 20 -1.21 15.01 28.72
C ASN A 20 -1.96 15.64 27.54
N LEU A 21 -1.29 15.82 26.39
CA LEU A 21 -1.98 16.31 25.19
C LEU A 21 -3.06 15.34 24.72
N ALA A 22 -2.79 14.04 24.71
CA ALA A 22 -3.76 13.03 24.31
C ALA A 22 -5.01 13.08 25.20
N PHE A 23 -4.83 13.24 26.51
CA PHE A 23 -5.90 13.43 27.49
C PHE A 23 -6.67 14.74 27.27
N GLU A 24 -5.97 15.86 27.08
CA GLU A 24 -6.62 17.16 26.83
C GLU A 24 -7.47 17.16 25.55
N LEU A 25 -7.04 16.44 24.51
CA LEU A 25 -7.78 16.31 23.25
C LEU A 25 -9.00 15.39 23.35
N SER A 26 -9.11 14.56 24.39
CA SER A 26 -10.20 13.60 24.60
C SER A 26 -11.15 13.92 25.75
N LYS A 27 -10.77 14.83 26.66
CA LYS A 27 -11.49 15.09 27.93
C LYS A 27 -12.99 15.36 27.81
N ASP A 28 -13.42 16.01 26.72
CA ASP A 28 -14.82 16.40 26.48
C ASP A 28 -15.50 15.55 25.39
N CYS A 29 -14.78 14.57 24.84
CA CYS A 29 -15.27 13.71 23.77
C CYS A 29 -16.10 12.55 24.32
N LYS A 30 -17.11 12.14 23.55
CA LYS A 30 -18.01 11.03 23.85
C LYS A 30 -17.76 9.81 22.95
N THR A 31 -17.10 10.00 21.81
CA THR A 31 -16.84 8.92 20.85
C THR A 31 -15.40 8.89 20.36
N ASP A 32 -14.95 7.73 19.90
CA ASP A 32 -13.63 7.54 19.29
C ASP A 32 -13.45 8.43 18.06
N GLU A 33 -14.52 8.68 17.30
CA GLU A 33 -14.49 9.58 16.13
C GLU A 33 -14.19 11.04 16.54
N GLU A 34 -14.77 11.53 17.64
CA GLU A 34 -14.51 12.88 18.15
C GLU A 34 -13.07 13.00 18.63
N ILE A 35 -12.56 12.01 19.36
CA ILE A 35 -11.16 11.95 19.80
C ILE A 35 -10.23 11.92 18.59
N ALA A 36 -10.48 11.01 17.64
CA ALA A 36 -9.65 10.85 16.45
C ALA A 36 -9.61 12.12 15.61
N LYS A 37 -10.75 12.81 15.46
CA LYS A 37 -10.84 14.10 14.79
C LYS A 37 -10.00 15.16 15.50
N ASN A 38 -10.10 15.27 16.83
CA ASN A 38 -9.31 16.23 17.60
C ASN A 38 -7.81 15.96 17.48
N CYS A 39 -7.37 14.71 17.61
CA CYS A 39 -5.97 14.32 17.43
C CYS A 39 -5.47 14.62 16.01
N PHE A 40 -6.24 14.25 14.99
CA PHE A 40 -5.93 14.52 13.58
C PHE A 40 -5.77 16.02 13.32
N THR A 41 -6.78 16.82 13.69
CA THR A 41 -6.80 18.27 13.48
C THR A 41 -5.66 18.94 14.23
N TYR A 42 -5.38 18.52 15.47
CA TYR A 42 -4.25 19.05 16.23
C TYR A 42 -2.93 18.84 15.47
N VAL A 43 -2.62 17.61 15.06
CA VAL A 43 -1.36 17.30 14.37
C VAL A 43 -1.30 17.97 12.99
N ARG A 44 -2.41 18.01 12.25
CA ARG A 44 -2.48 18.65 10.93
C ARG A 44 -2.19 20.15 11.02
N ASP A 45 -2.77 20.83 12.01
CA ASP A 45 -2.84 22.29 12.03
C ASP A 45 -1.85 22.95 13.02
N ASN A 46 -1.29 22.21 13.97
CA ASN A 46 -0.38 22.76 15.00
C ASN A 46 1.06 22.23 14.93
N ILE A 47 1.35 21.34 13.97
CA ILE A 47 2.71 20.81 13.76
C ILE A 47 3.12 21.18 12.33
N ASN A 48 4.22 21.91 12.19
CA ASN A 48 4.74 22.29 10.89
C ASN A 48 5.15 21.06 10.08
N HIS A 49 4.90 21.10 8.77
CA HIS A 49 5.53 20.15 7.85
C HIS A 49 6.95 20.62 7.55
N SER A 50 7.96 19.85 7.95
CA SER A 50 9.37 20.28 7.85
C SER A 50 9.78 20.67 6.43
N GLY A 51 9.22 20.02 5.40
CA GLY A 51 9.48 20.36 4.00
C GLY A 51 8.87 21.68 3.53
N ASP A 52 7.71 22.07 4.08
CA ASP A 52 7.05 23.33 3.70
C ASP A 52 7.67 24.53 4.39
N PHE A 53 7.99 24.37 5.68
CA PHE A 53 8.59 25.41 6.51
C PHE A 53 10.12 25.45 6.41
N LYS A 54 10.72 24.45 5.76
CA LYS A 54 12.18 24.26 5.65
C LYS A 54 12.87 24.26 7.01
N ASP A 55 12.27 23.56 7.97
CA ASP A 55 12.77 23.52 9.34
C ASP A 55 14.17 22.89 9.41
N GLU A 56 15.03 23.43 10.27
CA GLU A 56 16.41 22.96 10.44
C GLU A 56 16.52 21.68 11.28
N ILE A 57 15.40 21.16 11.78
CA ILE A 57 15.33 19.98 12.65
C ILE A 57 14.45 18.92 12.00
N THR A 58 14.98 17.71 11.87
CA THR A 58 14.24 16.50 11.54
C THR A 58 13.93 15.72 12.81
N THR A 59 12.64 15.61 13.13
CA THR A 59 12.12 14.86 14.26
C THR A 59 11.81 13.41 13.87
N CYS A 60 11.81 12.51 14.86
CA CYS A 60 11.49 11.10 14.64
C CYS A 60 10.53 10.56 15.70
N LYS A 61 10.83 10.71 16.99
CA LYS A 61 9.93 10.28 18.08
C LYS A 61 8.70 11.17 18.17
N ALA A 62 7.57 10.62 18.59
CA ALA A 62 6.34 11.39 18.78
C ALA A 62 6.55 12.55 19.77
N SER A 63 7.25 12.31 20.88
CA SER A 63 7.60 13.37 21.83
C SER A 63 8.47 14.48 21.23
N ASP A 64 9.45 14.15 20.38
CA ASP A 64 10.27 15.15 19.68
C ASP A 64 9.43 16.00 18.72
N VAL A 65 8.53 15.36 17.95
CA VAL A 65 7.61 16.08 17.05
C VAL A 65 6.75 17.06 17.85
N LEU A 66 6.26 16.65 19.02
CA LEU A 66 5.43 17.50 19.86
C LEU A 66 6.22 18.67 20.47
N LYS A 67 7.44 18.40 20.94
CA LYS A 67 8.34 19.37 21.56
C LYS A 67 8.80 20.43 20.58
N TYR A 68 9.27 20.03 19.40
CA TYR A 68 9.81 20.93 18.38
C TYR A 68 8.75 21.49 17.42
N LYS A 69 7.49 21.01 17.51
CA LYS A 69 6.35 21.42 16.67
C LYS A 69 6.62 21.33 15.17
N THR A 70 7.45 20.37 14.76
CA THR A 70 7.77 20.11 13.35
C THR A 70 7.95 18.63 13.09
N GLY A 71 7.63 18.19 11.89
CA GLY A 71 8.01 16.89 11.36
C GLY A 71 7.68 16.74 9.88
N TRP A 72 8.42 15.89 9.18
CA TRP A 72 8.01 15.37 7.87
C TRP A 72 6.70 14.57 8.02
N CYS A 73 6.00 14.32 6.91
CA CYS A 73 4.77 13.50 6.90
C CYS A 73 4.91 12.21 7.74
N TYR A 74 6.07 11.55 7.65
CA TYR A 74 6.42 10.41 8.49
C TYR A 74 6.33 10.70 9.99
N ALA A 75 7.07 11.69 10.49
CA ALA A 75 7.15 11.98 11.91
C ALA A 75 5.83 12.56 12.45
N LYS A 76 5.10 13.33 11.63
CA LYS A 76 3.72 13.75 11.94
C LYS A 76 2.80 12.54 12.13
N SER A 77 2.91 11.51 11.28
CA SER A 77 2.16 10.26 11.46
C SER A 77 2.54 9.51 12.75
N HIS A 78 3.79 9.66 13.23
CA HIS A 78 4.23 9.07 14.50
C HIS A 78 3.54 9.74 15.70
N LEU A 79 3.50 11.08 15.73
CA LEU A 79 2.78 11.81 16.78
C LEU A 79 1.28 11.52 16.75
N LEU A 80 0.66 11.53 15.57
CA LEU A 80 -0.75 11.21 15.43
C LEU A 80 -1.06 9.80 15.97
N ALA A 81 -0.26 8.79 15.59
CA ALA A 81 -0.41 7.44 16.13
C ALA A 81 -0.24 7.41 17.66
N ALA A 82 0.70 8.16 18.22
CA ALA A 82 0.91 8.22 19.67
C ALA A 82 -0.31 8.78 20.41
N LEU A 83 -0.88 9.90 19.93
CA LEU A 83 -2.07 10.52 20.52
C LEU A 83 -3.31 9.62 20.45
N LEU A 84 -3.48 8.91 19.32
CA LEU A 84 -4.59 7.98 19.13
C LEU A 84 -4.46 6.74 20.02
N ARG A 85 -3.26 6.14 20.06
CA ARG A 85 -3.00 4.93 20.87
C ARG A 85 -3.09 5.21 22.37
N ALA A 86 -2.67 6.39 22.83
CA ALA A 86 -2.87 6.83 24.22
C ALA A 86 -4.36 6.84 24.62
N ASN A 87 -5.25 7.15 23.68
CA ASN A 87 -6.70 7.13 23.86
C ASN A 87 -7.34 5.77 23.54
N GLY A 88 -6.55 4.71 23.34
CA GLY A 88 -7.07 3.37 23.07
C GLY A 88 -7.62 3.17 21.65
N ILE A 89 -7.36 4.10 20.72
CA ILE A 89 -7.78 3.99 19.32
C ILE A 89 -6.67 3.29 18.53
N PRO A 90 -6.94 2.11 17.91
CA PRO A 90 -5.94 1.40 17.14
C PRO A 90 -5.51 2.23 15.93
N ALA A 91 -4.22 2.52 15.84
CA ALA A 91 -3.64 3.31 14.77
C ALA A 91 -2.44 2.59 14.17
N GLY A 92 -2.42 2.44 12.84
CA GLY A 92 -1.29 1.93 12.07
C GLY A 92 -0.69 3.00 11.17
N PHE A 93 0.39 2.63 10.49
CA PHE A 93 1.07 3.43 9.48
C PHE A 93 0.72 2.87 8.11
N CYS A 94 0.37 3.76 7.19
CA CYS A 94 0.28 3.45 5.78
C CYS A 94 1.31 4.29 5.04
N TYR A 95 1.61 3.88 3.82
CA TYR A 95 2.53 4.62 2.97
C TYR A 95 1.97 4.73 1.57
N GLN A 96 2.13 5.90 0.98
CA GLN A 96 2.03 6.08 -0.46
C GLN A 96 3.44 6.22 -1.02
N ARG A 97 3.64 5.84 -2.27
CA ARG A 97 4.80 6.20 -3.05
C ARG A 97 4.37 7.32 -3.98
N LEU A 98 4.86 8.53 -3.72
CA LEU A 98 4.47 9.74 -4.44
C LEU A 98 5.67 10.35 -5.15
N SER A 99 5.40 11.16 -6.17
CA SER A 99 6.36 12.07 -6.76
C SER A 99 6.72 13.14 -5.73
N CYS A 100 8.02 13.26 -5.44
CA CYS A 100 8.58 14.26 -4.53
C CYS A 100 9.18 15.42 -5.34
N SER A 101 8.62 15.66 -6.54
CA SER A 101 9.06 16.70 -7.49
C SER A 101 8.88 18.12 -6.97
N GLU A 102 8.06 18.32 -5.93
CA GLU A 102 8.00 19.59 -5.20
C GLU A 102 9.33 19.95 -4.52
N TYR A 103 10.17 18.95 -4.21
CA TYR A 103 11.49 19.13 -3.60
C TYR A 103 12.62 18.87 -4.61
N LYS A 104 12.53 17.78 -5.37
CA LYS A 104 13.56 17.39 -6.33
C LYS A 104 12.93 16.64 -7.50
N LYS A 105 13.14 17.18 -8.70
CA LYS A 105 12.56 16.69 -9.95
C LYS A 105 12.86 15.19 -10.16
N ASP A 106 11.86 14.45 -10.63
CA ASP A 106 11.94 13.05 -11.04
C ASP A 106 12.34 12.07 -9.89
N ILE A 107 12.21 12.51 -8.64
CA ILE A 107 12.35 11.66 -7.46
C ILE A 107 10.99 11.25 -6.96
N TYR A 108 10.88 9.98 -6.59
CA TYR A 108 9.72 9.46 -5.87
C TYR A 108 10.17 8.96 -4.51
N CYS A 109 9.36 9.22 -3.50
CA CYS A 109 9.64 8.81 -2.14
C CYS A 109 8.39 8.26 -1.46
N LEU A 110 8.57 7.67 -0.28
CA LEU A 110 7.40 7.33 0.54
C LEU A 110 6.73 8.60 1.04
N HIS A 111 5.44 8.55 1.27
CA HIS A 111 4.67 9.53 2.01
C HIS A 111 4.01 8.80 3.17
N GLY A 112 4.25 9.25 4.40
CA GLY A 112 3.75 8.59 5.62
C GLY A 112 2.43 9.17 6.08
N LEU A 113 1.47 8.29 6.35
CA LEU A 113 0.14 8.62 6.87
C LEU A 113 -0.35 7.52 7.83
N ASN A 114 -1.53 7.68 8.41
CA ASN A 114 -2.09 6.69 9.34
C ASN A 114 -3.31 6.00 8.76
N ALA A 115 -3.55 4.76 9.20
CA ALA A 115 -4.89 4.17 9.18
C ALA A 115 -5.35 3.98 10.62
N ILE A 116 -6.61 4.31 10.90
CA ILE A 116 -7.22 4.16 12.22
C ILE A 116 -8.38 3.20 12.15
N TYR A 117 -8.61 2.44 13.22
CA TYR A 117 -9.76 1.56 13.32
C TYR A 117 -10.87 2.26 14.10
N LEU A 118 -11.97 2.58 13.41
CA LEU A 118 -13.18 3.12 14.02
C LEU A 118 -14.26 2.03 13.99
N LYS A 119 -14.92 1.78 15.12
CA LYS A 119 -15.85 0.65 15.26
C LYS A 119 -16.94 0.60 14.17
N ASN A 120 -17.43 1.76 13.76
CA ASN A 120 -18.52 1.88 12.78
C ASN A 120 -18.05 1.78 11.31
N TYR A 121 -16.75 1.96 11.04
CA TYR A 121 -16.21 2.10 9.68
C TYR A 121 -15.10 1.10 9.34
N GLY A 122 -14.53 0.42 10.34
CA GLY A 122 -13.34 -0.40 10.16
C GLY A 122 -12.07 0.43 10.04
N TRP A 123 -11.09 -0.07 9.29
CA TRP A 123 -9.86 0.65 8.99
C TRP A 123 -10.12 1.77 7.99
N TYR A 124 -9.65 2.97 8.31
CA TYR A 124 -9.87 4.19 7.54
C TYR A 124 -8.59 5.03 7.54
N LYS A 125 -8.13 5.50 6.37
CA LYS A 125 -6.90 6.29 6.27
C LYS A 125 -7.14 7.77 6.61
N ILE A 126 -6.16 8.36 7.29
CA ILE A 126 -6.08 9.78 7.58
C ILE A 126 -4.66 10.31 7.36
N ASP A 127 -4.56 11.52 6.85
CA ASP A 127 -3.30 12.15 6.47
C ASP A 127 -3.10 13.50 7.17
N ALA A 128 -2.30 13.49 8.23
CA ALA A 128 -2.05 14.69 9.03
C ALA A 128 -0.92 15.57 8.49
N ARG A 129 -0.42 15.37 7.26
CA ARG A 129 0.68 16.15 6.66
C ARG A 129 0.45 17.66 6.67
N GLY A 130 -0.79 18.13 6.74
CA GLY A 130 -1.10 19.55 6.89
C GLY A 130 -1.74 20.14 5.64
N ASN A 131 -2.46 21.24 5.83
CA ASN A 131 -3.01 22.03 4.72
C ASN A 131 -2.00 23.08 4.26
N LYS A 132 -1.87 23.23 2.95
CA LYS A 132 -1.18 24.34 2.28
C LYS A 132 -1.93 24.69 1.01
N GLU A 133 -1.50 25.72 0.28
CA GLU A 133 -2.06 25.98 -1.04
C GLU A 133 -1.97 24.72 -1.92
N GLY A 134 -3.12 24.27 -2.43
CA GLY A 134 -3.24 23.03 -3.22
C GLY A 134 -3.36 21.73 -2.42
N VAL A 135 -3.26 21.75 -1.08
CA VAL A 135 -3.37 20.55 -0.22
C VAL A 135 -4.47 20.74 0.82
N ASN A 136 -5.49 19.87 0.76
CA ASN A 136 -6.64 19.90 1.67
C ASN A 136 -6.96 18.49 2.21
N ALA A 137 -6.33 18.11 3.32
CA ALA A 137 -6.61 16.83 3.98
C ALA A 137 -7.71 17.03 5.03
N GLN A 138 -8.73 16.16 5.07
CA GLN A 138 -9.86 16.29 6.00
C GLN A 138 -10.18 14.99 6.73
N PHE A 139 -10.84 15.13 7.87
CA PHE A 139 -11.37 14.01 8.65
C PHE A 139 -12.87 13.91 8.40
N ASN A 140 -13.29 12.98 7.53
CA ASN A 140 -14.67 12.85 7.09
C ASN A 140 -15.11 11.37 6.92
N PRO A 141 -14.97 10.51 7.94
CA PRO A 141 -15.33 9.10 7.81
C PRO A 141 -16.81 8.92 7.37
N PRO A 142 -17.11 7.96 6.47
CA PRO A 142 -16.19 6.94 5.93
C PRO A 142 -15.37 7.40 4.71
N PHE A 143 -15.46 8.66 4.29
CA PHE A 143 -14.83 9.15 3.07
C PHE A 143 -13.41 9.65 3.33
N GLU A 144 -12.43 8.98 2.71
CA GLU A 144 -11.02 9.37 2.82
C GLU A 144 -10.76 10.66 2.02
N GLU A 145 -10.23 11.68 2.70
CA GLU A 145 -9.78 12.93 2.09
C GLU A 145 -8.32 13.18 2.49
N LEU A 146 -7.42 12.47 1.79
CA LEU A 146 -5.96 12.51 2.03
C LEU A 146 -5.31 13.75 1.41
N ALA A 147 -4.07 14.05 1.79
CA ALA A 147 -3.37 15.23 1.28
C ALA A 147 -3.11 15.16 -0.25
N PHE A 148 -2.93 13.94 -0.77
CA PHE A 148 -2.58 13.71 -2.17
C PHE A 148 -3.51 12.68 -2.81
N LYS A 149 -3.94 12.99 -4.02
CA LYS A 149 -4.58 12.02 -4.92
C LYS A 149 -3.49 11.38 -5.75
N LEU A 150 -3.51 10.04 -5.87
CA LEU A 150 -2.51 9.32 -6.63
C LEU A 150 -2.57 9.68 -8.12
N GLU A 151 -1.44 10.11 -8.66
CA GLU A 151 -1.26 10.33 -10.09
C GLU A 151 -0.71 9.07 -10.80
N LYS A 152 -0.31 9.22 -12.05
CA LYS A 152 0.39 8.17 -12.80
C LYS A 152 1.73 7.84 -12.11
N ASP A 153 2.07 6.56 -12.06
CA ASP A 153 3.32 6.04 -11.45
C ASP A 153 3.47 6.27 -9.92
N GLU A 154 2.42 6.74 -9.26
CA GLU A 154 2.30 6.81 -7.80
C GLU A 154 1.48 5.64 -7.26
N PHE A 155 1.69 5.20 -6.02
CA PHE A 155 1.03 3.98 -5.53
C PHE A 155 0.69 4.04 -4.06
N ASP A 156 -0.46 3.51 -3.68
CA ASP A 156 -0.69 3.11 -2.30
C ASP A 156 0.03 1.78 -2.02
N LEU A 157 0.80 1.73 -0.95
CA LEU A 157 1.22 0.46 -0.38
C LEU A 157 0.03 -0.09 0.43
N PRO A 158 -0.36 -1.36 0.21
CA PRO A 158 -1.62 -1.87 0.70
C PRO A 158 -1.62 -2.23 2.19
N ASN A 159 -0.44 -2.41 2.78
CA ASN A 159 -0.31 -2.89 4.15
C ASN A 159 -0.52 -1.75 5.16
N ILE A 160 -1.22 -2.07 6.24
CA ILE A 160 -1.26 -1.27 7.46
C ILE A 160 -0.18 -1.83 8.39
N TYR A 161 0.81 -1.01 8.76
CA TYR A 161 1.93 -1.42 9.60
C TYR A 161 1.69 -1.00 11.05
N SER A 162 1.92 -1.90 12.01
CA SER A 162 1.81 -1.57 13.44
C SER A 162 2.99 -0.73 13.97
N LYS A 163 4.10 -0.68 13.23
CA LYS A 163 5.28 0.13 13.49
C LYS A 163 5.67 0.88 12.22
N PRO A 164 6.32 2.05 12.31
CA PRO A 164 6.86 2.71 11.12
C PRO A 164 7.87 1.81 10.40
N LEU A 165 8.01 1.96 9.09
CA LEU A 165 9.01 1.22 8.32
C LEU A 165 10.43 1.59 8.76
N ASP A 166 11.31 0.60 8.84
CA ASP A 166 12.70 0.81 9.27
C ASP A 166 13.43 1.82 8.38
N VAL A 167 13.24 1.75 7.05
CA VAL A 167 13.83 2.72 6.10
C VAL A 167 13.43 4.16 6.39
N VAL A 168 12.22 4.37 6.93
CA VAL A 168 11.73 5.70 7.32
C VAL A 168 12.39 6.15 8.63
N ILE A 169 12.47 5.26 9.62
CA ILE A 169 13.14 5.55 10.90
C ILE A 169 14.62 5.85 10.67
N GLU A 170 15.30 5.04 9.87
CA GLU A 170 16.70 5.21 9.51
C GLU A 170 16.95 6.55 8.82
N ALA A 171 16.12 6.93 7.85
CA ALA A 171 16.23 8.23 7.18
C ALA A 171 16.07 9.40 8.16
N LEU A 172 15.01 9.39 9.00
CA LEU A 172 14.77 10.44 10.01
C LEU A 172 15.87 10.49 11.09
N LYS A 173 16.45 9.34 11.45
CA LYS A 173 17.55 9.28 12.43
C LYS A 173 18.88 9.70 11.83
N LYS A 174 19.10 9.49 10.53
CA LYS A 174 20.37 9.82 9.86
C LYS A 174 20.42 11.28 9.42
N ASN A 175 19.36 11.77 8.80
CA ASN A 175 19.29 13.12 8.23
C ASN A 175 18.62 14.06 9.24
N LYS A 176 19.32 15.11 9.66
CA LYS A 176 18.94 15.99 10.78
C LYS A 176 18.34 17.32 10.34
N THR A 177 18.56 17.73 9.10
CA THR A 177 18.11 19.01 8.57
C THR A 177 17.26 18.83 7.31
N TYR A 178 16.57 19.90 6.90
CA TYR A 178 15.86 19.93 5.61
C TYR A 178 16.78 19.54 4.44
N ASP A 179 17.96 20.17 4.34
CA ASP A 179 18.89 19.96 3.22
C ASP A 179 19.40 18.51 3.14
N GLU A 180 19.61 17.86 4.30
CA GLU A 180 20.01 16.45 4.33
C GLU A 180 18.86 15.54 3.88
N MET A 181 17.63 15.81 4.33
CA MET A 181 16.45 15.00 4.00
C MET A 181 16.10 15.04 2.52
N ILE A 182 16.11 16.22 1.88
CA ILE A 182 15.75 16.33 0.45
C ILE A 182 16.72 15.62 -0.49
N ASN A 183 17.93 15.30 -0.01
CA ASN A 183 18.92 14.56 -0.78
C ASN A 183 18.71 13.04 -0.72
N ILE A 184 18.12 12.53 0.36
CA ILE A 184 17.92 11.09 0.60
C ILE A 184 16.56 10.87 1.28
N PHE A 185 15.50 10.98 0.50
CA PHE A 185 14.17 10.60 0.99
C PHE A 185 14.06 9.08 1.17
N PRO A 186 13.36 8.60 2.22
CA PRO A 186 13.13 7.17 2.40
C PRO A 186 12.26 6.64 1.26
N ASN A 187 12.68 5.51 0.72
CA ASN A 187 11.99 4.83 -0.36
C ASN A 187 12.17 3.31 -0.26
N VAL A 188 11.26 2.57 -0.90
CA VAL A 188 11.37 1.13 -1.10
C VAL A 188 11.82 0.83 -2.53
N SER A 189 12.72 -0.14 -2.68
CA SER A 189 13.21 -0.59 -4.00
C SER A 189 12.17 -1.41 -4.77
N HIS A 190 11.24 -2.03 -4.03
CA HIS A 190 10.15 -2.83 -4.58
C HIS A 190 8.96 -2.87 -3.63
N PHE A 191 7.77 -3.05 -4.18
CA PHE A 191 6.53 -3.17 -3.40
C PHE A 191 5.44 -3.88 -4.23
N ILE A 192 4.38 -4.29 -3.53
CA ILE A 192 3.13 -4.70 -4.14
C ILE A 192 2.15 -3.55 -3.98
N GLY A 193 1.42 -3.19 -5.04
CA GLY A 193 0.39 -2.15 -5.04
C GLY A 193 -0.87 -2.62 -5.75
N LYS A 194 -1.99 -1.91 -5.57
CA LYS A 194 -3.18 -2.11 -6.42
C LYS A 194 -2.95 -1.49 -7.79
N ALA A 195 -3.38 -2.19 -8.84
CA ALA A 195 -3.32 -1.64 -10.19
C ALA A 195 -4.37 -0.53 -10.39
N LYS A 196 -4.04 0.42 -11.25
CA LYS A 196 -4.92 1.49 -11.73
C LYS A 196 -5.08 1.39 -13.24
N THR A 197 -6.06 2.10 -13.79
CA THR A 197 -6.30 2.11 -15.24
C THR A 197 -5.08 2.59 -16.05
N PHE A 198 -4.24 3.44 -15.47
CA PHE A 198 -2.97 3.85 -16.08
C PHE A 198 -1.96 2.69 -16.27
N ASP A 199 -2.10 1.61 -15.51
CA ASP A 199 -1.21 0.45 -15.57
C ASP A 199 -1.59 -0.54 -16.68
N ALA A 200 -2.82 -0.43 -17.21
CA ALA A 200 -3.42 -1.40 -18.13
C ALA A 200 -2.55 -1.71 -19.35
N LEU A 201 -1.95 -0.69 -19.97
CA LEU A 201 -1.05 -0.86 -21.12
C LEU A 201 0.15 -1.74 -20.75
N ARG A 202 0.72 -1.54 -19.56
CA ARG A 202 1.88 -2.31 -19.12
C ARG A 202 1.51 -3.76 -18.79
N LEU A 203 0.34 -3.99 -18.19
CA LEU A 203 -0.17 -5.34 -17.93
C LEU A 203 -0.42 -6.11 -19.25
N SER A 204 -1.02 -5.43 -20.23
CA SER A 204 -1.21 -5.94 -21.59
C SER A 204 0.11 -6.34 -22.23
N GLN A 205 1.13 -5.47 -22.18
CA GLN A 205 2.46 -5.75 -22.74
C GLN A 205 3.12 -6.98 -22.10
N ILE A 206 3.17 -7.06 -20.77
CA ILE A 206 3.76 -8.22 -20.06
C ILE A 206 3.06 -9.51 -20.49
N THR A 207 1.74 -9.49 -20.61
CA THR A 207 0.98 -10.69 -20.95
C THR A 207 1.21 -11.12 -22.40
N ASN A 208 1.23 -10.16 -23.33
CA ASN A 208 1.50 -10.42 -24.75
C ASN A 208 2.90 -11.02 -24.96
N GLU A 209 3.92 -10.51 -24.28
CA GLU A 209 5.30 -11.03 -24.33
C GLU A 209 5.39 -12.51 -23.90
N LEU A 210 4.44 -12.99 -23.10
CA LEU A 210 4.44 -14.35 -22.52
C LEU A 210 3.48 -15.32 -23.24
N THR A 211 2.78 -14.89 -24.28
CA THR A 211 1.81 -15.72 -25.01
C THR A 211 2.44 -16.98 -25.62
N SER A 212 3.70 -16.90 -26.05
CA SER A 212 4.47 -18.02 -26.60
C SER A 212 4.73 -19.16 -25.59
N TYR A 213 4.63 -18.88 -24.29
CA TYR A 213 4.69 -19.90 -23.23
C TYR A 213 3.35 -20.59 -23.00
N ILE A 214 2.25 -20.01 -23.49
CA ILE A 214 0.89 -20.49 -23.29
C ILE A 214 0.39 -21.25 -24.51
N PHE A 215 0.68 -20.74 -25.71
CA PHE A 215 0.26 -21.31 -26.98
C PHE A 215 1.46 -21.80 -27.79
N GLU A 216 1.42 -23.07 -28.21
CA GLU A 216 2.41 -23.63 -29.14
C GLU A 216 2.15 -23.20 -30.59
N LYS A 217 0.92 -22.75 -30.88
CA LYS A 217 0.44 -22.29 -32.19
C LYS A 217 0.01 -20.82 -32.10
N GLU A 218 -0.66 -20.33 -33.14
CA GLU A 218 -1.26 -18.99 -33.18
C GLU A 218 -2.16 -18.73 -31.96
N VAL A 219 -2.05 -17.53 -31.39
CA VAL A 219 -2.86 -17.09 -30.25
C VAL A 219 -4.30 -16.89 -30.75
N PRO A 220 -5.30 -17.56 -30.17
CA PRO A 220 -6.68 -17.39 -30.60
C PRO A 220 -7.16 -15.95 -30.47
N LYS A 221 -7.95 -15.48 -31.45
CA LYS A 221 -8.41 -14.09 -31.50
C LYS A 221 -9.10 -13.62 -30.21
N TRP A 222 -9.93 -14.48 -29.62
CA TRP A 222 -10.61 -14.18 -28.36
C TRP A 222 -9.61 -13.92 -27.21
N PHE A 223 -8.46 -14.60 -27.21
CA PHE A 223 -7.42 -14.39 -26.19
C PHE A 223 -6.66 -13.10 -26.47
N GLU A 224 -6.33 -12.79 -27.73
CA GLU A 224 -5.75 -11.49 -28.08
C GLU A 224 -6.63 -10.32 -27.63
N ASP A 225 -7.95 -10.45 -27.83
CA ASP A 225 -8.91 -9.45 -27.42
C ASP A 225 -8.92 -9.29 -25.88
N GLU A 226 -8.81 -10.38 -25.12
CA GLU A 226 -8.64 -10.35 -23.66
C GLU A 226 -7.35 -9.64 -23.20
N LEU A 227 -6.33 -9.58 -24.06
CA LEU A 227 -5.05 -8.94 -23.75
C LEU A 227 -5.01 -7.45 -24.12
N LEU A 228 -6.06 -6.88 -24.70
CA LEU A 228 -6.09 -5.47 -25.07
C LEU A 228 -6.03 -4.56 -23.83
N GLU A 229 -5.44 -3.37 -23.99
CA GLU A 229 -5.38 -2.36 -22.92
C GLU A 229 -6.78 -2.05 -22.36
N GLU A 230 -7.78 -1.88 -23.22
CA GLU A 230 -9.15 -1.59 -22.80
C GLU A 230 -9.76 -2.72 -21.96
N SER A 231 -9.52 -3.99 -22.31
CA SER A 231 -9.99 -5.13 -21.51
C SER A 231 -9.36 -5.17 -20.11
N PHE A 232 -8.09 -4.77 -19.98
CA PHE A 232 -7.48 -4.58 -18.66
C PHE A 232 -8.10 -3.40 -17.90
N LYS A 233 -8.39 -2.27 -18.57
CA LYS A 233 -9.07 -1.13 -17.92
C LYS A 233 -10.46 -1.51 -17.40
N GLU A 234 -11.26 -2.19 -18.21
CA GLU A 234 -12.59 -2.67 -17.85
C GLU A 234 -12.53 -3.57 -16.61
N ARG A 235 -11.59 -4.52 -16.58
CA ARG A 235 -11.43 -5.41 -15.41
C ARG A 235 -10.91 -4.67 -14.18
N ILE A 236 -9.98 -3.73 -14.33
CA ILE A 236 -9.48 -2.92 -13.18
C ILE A 236 -10.60 -2.07 -12.57
N LEU A 237 -11.56 -1.61 -13.37
CA LEU A 237 -12.72 -0.85 -12.90
C LEU A 237 -13.86 -1.72 -12.35
N SER A 238 -13.78 -3.03 -12.52
CA SER A 238 -14.83 -3.96 -12.12
C SER A 238 -14.61 -4.47 -10.69
N ASP A 239 -15.69 -4.46 -9.89
CA ASP A 239 -15.70 -5.05 -8.54
C ASP A 239 -15.52 -6.58 -8.53
N GLU A 240 -15.60 -7.23 -9.69
CA GLU A 240 -15.35 -8.66 -9.84
C GLU A 240 -13.86 -9.02 -9.79
N TYR A 241 -12.96 -8.06 -10.05
CA TYR A 241 -11.52 -8.33 -10.18
C TYR A 241 -10.70 -7.49 -9.21
N GLU A 242 -9.75 -8.15 -8.54
CA GLU A 242 -8.76 -7.50 -7.69
C GLU A 242 -7.39 -7.66 -8.34
N TYR A 243 -6.82 -6.54 -8.83
CA TYR A 243 -5.51 -6.51 -9.49
C TYR A 243 -4.42 -5.98 -8.54
N PHE A 244 -3.37 -6.80 -8.36
CA PHE A 244 -2.17 -6.39 -7.64
C PHE A 244 -0.94 -6.50 -8.54
N ILE A 245 -0.10 -5.48 -8.49
CA ILE A 245 1.12 -5.35 -9.28
C ILE A 245 2.34 -5.46 -8.37
N TYR A 246 3.41 -6.04 -8.88
CA TYR A 246 4.73 -6.02 -8.27
C TYR A 246 5.61 -5.00 -9.02
N VAL A 247 6.06 -3.98 -8.30
CA VAL A 247 6.86 -2.89 -8.85
C VAL A 247 8.30 -3.01 -8.35
N ILE A 248 9.27 -2.82 -9.23
CA ILE A 248 10.70 -2.66 -8.92
C ILE A 248 11.16 -1.37 -9.59
N GLU A 249 11.72 -0.43 -8.83
CA GLU A 249 12.27 0.84 -9.36
C GLU A 249 11.32 1.53 -10.37
N ASN A 250 10.04 1.68 -10.00
CA ASN A 250 8.95 2.26 -10.81
C ASN A 250 8.48 1.44 -12.02
N LYS A 251 9.05 0.26 -12.27
CA LYS A 251 8.60 -0.63 -13.33
C LYS A 251 7.69 -1.71 -12.77
N ILE A 252 6.50 -1.87 -13.35
CA ILE A 252 5.68 -3.07 -13.13
C ILE A 252 6.38 -4.25 -13.82
N VAL A 253 6.75 -5.25 -13.00
CA VAL A 253 7.49 -6.44 -13.42
C VAL A 253 6.69 -7.73 -13.22
N GLY A 254 5.49 -7.64 -12.66
CA GLY A 254 4.57 -8.75 -12.54
C GLY A 254 3.25 -8.31 -11.93
N PHE A 255 2.23 -9.15 -12.05
CA PHE A 255 0.92 -8.90 -11.47
C PHE A 255 0.19 -10.21 -11.19
N ILE A 256 -0.77 -10.13 -10.26
CA ILE A 256 -1.72 -11.19 -9.92
C ILE A 256 -3.13 -10.59 -9.93
N THR A 257 -4.09 -11.37 -10.42
CA THR A 257 -5.49 -10.97 -10.48
C THR A 257 -6.36 -12.04 -9.86
N ILE A 258 -7.22 -11.65 -8.93
CA ILE A 258 -8.23 -12.51 -8.33
C ILE A 258 -9.60 -12.11 -8.88
N LYS A 259 -10.32 -13.06 -9.47
CA LYS A 259 -11.70 -12.91 -9.94
C LYS A 259 -12.66 -13.50 -8.91
N ASN A 260 -13.75 -12.79 -8.61
CA ASN A 260 -14.83 -13.19 -7.71
C ASN A 260 -14.34 -13.69 -6.34
N LYS A 261 -13.18 -13.18 -5.88
CA LYS A 261 -12.51 -13.52 -4.62
C LYS A 261 -12.11 -15.00 -4.44
N ASN A 262 -12.35 -15.87 -5.42
CA ASN A 262 -12.12 -17.32 -5.30
C ASN A 262 -11.46 -17.96 -6.53
N HIS A 263 -11.06 -17.16 -7.52
CA HIS A 263 -10.37 -17.65 -8.70
C HIS A 263 -9.13 -16.80 -8.99
N LEU A 264 -7.96 -17.42 -8.99
CA LEU A 264 -6.74 -16.79 -9.49
C LEU A 264 -6.83 -16.79 -11.01
N PHE A 265 -7.18 -15.62 -11.54
CA PHE A 265 -7.46 -15.43 -12.95
C PHE A 265 -6.18 -15.29 -13.76
N HIS A 266 -5.31 -14.37 -13.35
CA HIS A 266 -4.02 -14.13 -13.99
C HIS A 266 -2.89 -14.09 -12.97
N LEU A 267 -1.73 -14.62 -13.36
CA LEU A 267 -0.47 -14.41 -12.65
C LEU A 267 0.66 -14.41 -13.68
N PHE A 268 1.23 -13.23 -13.90
CA PHE A 268 2.28 -13.02 -14.88
C PHE A 268 3.47 -12.29 -14.25
N VAL A 269 4.67 -12.62 -14.71
CA VAL A 269 5.91 -11.96 -14.31
C VAL A 269 6.69 -11.70 -15.60
N ASP A 270 7.18 -10.47 -15.79
CA ASP A 270 8.05 -10.11 -16.92
C ASP A 270 9.20 -11.12 -17.03
N GLU A 271 9.44 -11.63 -18.23
CA GLU A 271 10.39 -12.72 -18.50
C GLU A 271 11.79 -12.44 -17.91
N LYS A 272 12.23 -11.17 -17.94
CA LYS A 272 13.53 -10.73 -17.40
C LYS A 272 13.62 -10.86 -15.88
N TYR A 273 12.50 -11.12 -15.22
CA TYR A 273 12.37 -11.26 -13.78
C TYR A 273 11.86 -12.65 -13.35
N HIS A 274 11.74 -13.60 -14.27
CA HIS A 274 11.49 -15.00 -13.96
C HIS A 274 12.53 -15.55 -12.98
N LYS A 275 12.12 -16.55 -12.17
CA LYS A 275 12.96 -17.23 -11.16
C LYS A 275 13.51 -16.33 -10.04
N LYS A 276 13.05 -15.08 -9.91
CA LYS A 276 13.38 -14.17 -8.78
C LYS A 276 12.37 -14.21 -7.62
N GLY A 277 11.47 -15.20 -7.62
CA GLY A 277 10.47 -15.39 -6.56
C GLY A 277 9.29 -14.40 -6.56
N ILE A 278 9.15 -13.56 -7.59
CA ILE A 278 8.08 -12.53 -7.66
C ILE A 278 6.69 -13.15 -7.64
N ALA A 279 6.45 -14.20 -8.44
CA ALA A 279 5.16 -14.90 -8.46
C ALA A 279 4.79 -15.45 -7.06
N LYS A 280 5.78 -15.99 -6.34
CA LYS A 280 5.60 -16.47 -4.97
C LYS A 280 5.26 -15.31 -4.01
N LYS A 281 5.95 -14.17 -4.12
CA LYS A 281 5.66 -12.99 -3.29
C LYS A 281 4.25 -12.44 -3.55
N LEU A 282 3.82 -12.39 -4.81
CA LEU A 282 2.46 -12.01 -5.19
C LEU A 282 1.42 -12.98 -4.59
N TRP A 283 1.65 -14.29 -4.70
CA TRP A 283 0.76 -15.29 -4.09
C TRP A 283 0.73 -15.20 -2.56
N GLN A 284 1.89 -15.06 -1.90
CA GLN A 284 1.98 -14.89 -0.44
C GLN A 284 1.16 -13.69 0.02
N TYR A 285 1.27 -12.57 -0.70
CA TYR A 285 0.48 -11.38 -0.42
C TYR A 285 -1.03 -11.66 -0.51
N ILE A 286 -1.50 -12.36 -1.54
CA ILE A 286 -2.91 -12.77 -1.64
C ILE A 286 -3.31 -13.68 -0.47
N ASN A 287 -2.50 -14.69 -0.15
CA ASN A 287 -2.76 -15.63 0.94
C ASN A 287 -2.85 -14.96 2.33
N GLU A 288 -2.14 -13.85 2.52
CA GLU A 288 -2.17 -13.08 3.78
C GLU A 288 -3.38 -12.14 3.90
N HIS A 289 -3.98 -11.73 2.78
CA HIS A 289 -5.00 -10.68 2.73
C HIS A 289 -6.37 -11.15 2.26
N PHE A 290 -6.48 -12.34 1.69
CA PHE A 290 -7.72 -12.92 1.17
C PHE A 290 -7.98 -14.28 1.81
N ASP A 291 -9.26 -14.64 1.95
CA ASP A 291 -9.63 -16.03 2.20
C ASP A 291 -9.40 -16.84 0.93
N VAL A 292 -8.31 -17.61 0.92
CA VAL A 292 -7.92 -18.45 -0.21
C VAL A 292 -8.35 -19.91 -0.07
N SER A 293 -9.10 -20.26 0.99
CA SER A 293 -9.46 -21.66 1.31
C SER A 293 -10.13 -22.41 0.16
N ASN A 294 -10.80 -21.69 -0.74
CA ASN A 294 -11.46 -22.21 -1.94
C ASN A 294 -10.89 -21.63 -3.24
N MET A 295 -9.64 -21.16 -3.25
CA MET A 295 -9.03 -20.55 -4.43
C MET A 295 -8.83 -21.58 -5.54
N SER A 296 -9.35 -21.29 -6.73
CA SER A 296 -9.18 -22.12 -7.94
C SER A 296 -8.25 -21.45 -8.94
N VAL A 297 -7.66 -22.22 -9.83
CA VAL A 297 -6.90 -21.72 -10.98
C VAL A 297 -7.00 -22.70 -12.14
N ASN A 298 -7.08 -22.16 -13.36
CA ASN A 298 -6.88 -22.92 -14.59
C ASN A 298 -5.44 -22.70 -15.05
N ALA A 299 -4.52 -23.54 -14.59
CA ALA A 299 -3.09 -23.36 -14.82
C ALA A 299 -2.72 -23.74 -16.27
N SER A 300 -1.94 -22.92 -16.96
CA SER A 300 -1.27 -23.36 -18.18
C SER A 300 -0.36 -24.56 -17.85
N LEU A 301 -0.16 -25.47 -18.80
CA LEU A 301 0.63 -26.69 -18.54
C LEU A 301 2.07 -26.39 -18.08
N PHE A 302 2.64 -25.27 -18.55
CA PHE A 302 3.95 -24.76 -18.13
C PHE A 302 3.99 -24.31 -16.66
N SER A 303 2.86 -23.83 -16.11
CA SER A 303 2.80 -23.21 -14.78
C SER A 303 2.39 -24.16 -13.65
N ILE A 304 2.06 -25.42 -13.95
CA ILE A 304 1.60 -26.41 -12.95
C ILE A 304 2.58 -26.50 -11.76
N LYS A 305 3.87 -26.71 -12.01
CA LYS A 305 4.89 -26.81 -10.93
C LYS A 305 4.98 -25.55 -10.08
N THR A 306 4.73 -24.38 -10.67
CA THR A 306 4.70 -23.11 -9.95
C THR A 306 3.54 -23.10 -8.96
N TYR A 307 2.33 -23.46 -9.41
CA TYR A 307 1.14 -23.54 -8.54
C TYR A 307 1.24 -24.65 -7.49
N GLU A 308 1.82 -25.81 -7.81
CA GLU A 308 2.13 -26.86 -6.82
C GLU A 308 3.03 -26.31 -5.71
N SER A 309 4.05 -25.50 -6.06
CA SER A 309 4.94 -24.86 -5.08
C SER A 309 4.24 -23.83 -4.19
N PHE A 310 3.09 -23.31 -4.63
CA PHE A 310 2.24 -22.43 -3.84
C PHE A 310 1.32 -23.21 -2.91
N GLY A 311 1.13 -24.51 -3.15
CA GLY A 311 0.27 -25.42 -2.41
C GLY A 311 -1.02 -25.82 -3.13
N PHE A 312 -1.20 -25.43 -4.40
CA PHE A 312 -2.33 -25.91 -5.21
C PHE A 312 -2.17 -27.38 -5.55
N LYS A 313 -3.29 -28.08 -5.69
CA LYS A 313 -3.35 -29.48 -6.11
C LYS A 313 -4.26 -29.62 -7.32
N ILE A 314 -3.95 -30.58 -8.20
CA ILE A 314 -4.82 -30.96 -9.32
C ILE A 314 -6.22 -31.28 -8.79
N SER A 315 -7.23 -30.66 -9.40
CA SER A 315 -8.64 -30.80 -8.97
C SER A 315 -9.56 -31.38 -10.05
N GLY A 316 -9.05 -31.61 -11.26
CA GLY A 316 -9.80 -32.17 -12.38
C GLY A 316 -8.87 -32.66 -13.49
N GLU A 317 -9.45 -33.23 -14.54
CA GLU A 317 -8.70 -33.64 -15.73
C GLU A 317 -8.25 -32.43 -16.56
N GLN A 318 -7.11 -32.56 -17.24
CA GLN A 318 -6.67 -31.55 -18.20
C GLN A 318 -7.76 -31.32 -19.24
N SER A 319 -8.00 -30.06 -19.57
CA SER A 319 -9.06 -29.64 -20.48
C SER A 319 -8.56 -28.59 -21.45
N GLU A 320 -9.34 -28.33 -22.49
CA GLU A 320 -9.09 -27.30 -23.48
C GLU A 320 -10.28 -26.33 -23.53
N TYR A 321 -9.99 -25.03 -23.59
CA TYR A 321 -10.98 -24.01 -23.87
C TYR A 321 -10.55 -23.19 -25.10
N LEU A 322 -11.21 -23.43 -26.24
CA LEU A 322 -11.02 -22.68 -27.49
C LEU A 322 -9.53 -22.50 -27.87
N GLY A 323 -8.73 -23.57 -27.81
CA GLY A 323 -7.29 -23.55 -28.11
C GLY A 323 -6.36 -23.36 -26.91
N LEU A 324 -6.89 -23.00 -25.73
CA LEU A 324 -6.10 -22.89 -24.48
C LEU A 324 -6.16 -24.21 -23.70
N ASN A 325 -5.04 -24.92 -23.64
CA ASN A 325 -4.88 -26.08 -22.77
C ASN A 325 -4.59 -25.65 -21.33
N TYR A 326 -5.32 -26.23 -20.38
CA TYR A 326 -5.13 -25.92 -18.96
C TYR A 326 -5.35 -27.13 -18.06
N GLN A 327 -4.76 -27.05 -16.87
CA GLN A 327 -4.93 -27.99 -15.78
C GLN A 327 -5.74 -27.30 -14.67
N PRO A 328 -6.98 -27.74 -14.39
CA PRO A 328 -7.72 -27.29 -13.21
C PRO A 328 -6.96 -27.64 -11.93
N MET A 329 -6.76 -26.65 -11.06
CA MET A 329 -6.15 -26.82 -9.75
C MET A 329 -6.92 -26.04 -8.69
N SER A 330 -6.88 -26.53 -7.44
CA SER A 330 -7.48 -25.88 -6.29
C SER A 330 -6.47 -25.75 -5.15
N TYR A 331 -6.46 -24.62 -4.48
CA TYR A 331 -5.81 -24.44 -3.20
C TYR A 331 -6.69 -25.05 -2.12
N LYS A 332 -6.15 -26.01 -1.38
CA LYS A 332 -6.81 -26.60 -0.21
C LYS A 332 -5.79 -26.60 0.92
N CYS A 333 -6.01 -25.72 1.89
CA CYS A 333 -5.22 -25.64 3.11
C CYS A 333 -5.31 -26.95 3.90
#